data_AF-A0A0D7ASG3-F1
#
_entry.id   AF-A0A0D7ASG3-F1
#
_cell.length_a   1.000
_cell.length_b   1.000
_cell.length_c   1.000
_cell.angle_alpha   90.00
_cell.angle_beta   90.00
_cell.angle_gamma   90.00
#
_symmetry.space_group_name_H-M   'P 1'
#
loop_
_entity.id
_entity.type
_entity.pdbx_description
1 polymer ?
#
loop_
_entity_poly.entity_id
_entity_poly.type
_entity_poly.pdbx_seq_one_letter_code
_entity_poly.pdbx_strand_id
1 'polypeptide(L)'
;MAFDPVTHYGFTAVPRDPDVLFRNHPTAGVERDELTVNDFPLPDSTLVQSVKAFVKRELDEQTYNHSHRVYVYGVALTQTHFPQWSYDKETYYLACLLHDIGTATKFLASTKMSFEFKGAIVARDLILQMGGIEDQADSVCDAIIRHQDIFVKG
;
A
#
# COMPACT_ATOMS: atom_id res chain seq x y z
N MET A 1 5.77 20.20 -14.45
CA MET A 1 4.54 19.58 -15.00
C MET A 1 3.38 19.97 -14.10
N ALA A 2 2.17 20.06 -14.65
CA ALA A 2 0.97 20.22 -13.83
C ALA A 2 0.76 18.96 -12.97
N PHE A 3 0.12 19.12 -11.80
CA PHE A 3 -0.28 18.00 -10.97
C PHE A 3 -1.29 17.12 -11.74
N ASP A 4 -1.02 15.82 -11.80
CA ASP A 4 -1.93 14.83 -12.38
C ASP A 4 -2.34 13.84 -11.26
N PRO A 5 -3.59 13.91 -10.76
CA PRO A 5 -4.06 13.03 -9.69
C PRO A 5 -4.04 11.56 -10.09
N VAL A 6 -4.19 11.23 -11.37
CA VAL A 6 -4.18 9.83 -11.85
C VAL A 6 -2.82 9.20 -11.60
N THR A 7 -1.75 9.83 -12.09
CA THR A 7 -0.39 9.34 -11.84
C THR A 7 -0.01 9.46 -10.37
N HIS A 8 -0.33 10.58 -9.73
CA HIS A 8 0.09 10.85 -8.36
C HIS A 8 -0.49 9.85 -7.35
N TYR A 9 -1.78 9.52 -7.43
CA TYR A 9 -2.42 8.54 -6.54
C TYR A 9 -2.34 7.10 -7.05
N GLY A 10 -1.57 6.81 -8.09
CA GLY A 10 -1.31 5.44 -8.52
C GLY A 10 -2.44 4.79 -9.31
N PHE A 11 -3.31 5.58 -9.94
CA PHE A 11 -4.36 5.08 -10.85
C PHE A 11 -3.82 4.75 -12.26
N THR A 12 -2.51 4.78 -12.46
CA THR A 12 -1.87 4.29 -13.68
C THR A 12 -1.94 2.77 -13.76
N ALA A 13 -2.59 2.25 -14.80
CA ALA A 13 -2.74 0.81 -14.98
C ALA A 13 -1.40 0.09 -15.19
N VAL A 14 -1.21 -1.03 -14.49
CA VAL A 14 -0.06 -1.93 -14.63
C VAL A 14 -0.51 -3.39 -14.75
N PRO A 15 0.24 -4.26 -15.46
CA PRO A 15 -0.03 -5.69 -15.46
C PRO A 15 0.06 -6.26 -14.04
N ARG A 16 -1.00 -6.96 -13.60
CA ARG A 16 -1.05 -7.63 -12.30
C ARG A 16 -0.23 -8.93 -12.27
N ASP A 17 -0.15 -9.64 -13.39
CA ASP A 17 0.60 -10.89 -13.51
C ASP A 17 2.12 -10.59 -13.49
N PRO A 18 2.87 -11.06 -12.47
CA PRO A 18 4.31 -10.84 -12.39
C PRO A 18 5.08 -11.42 -13.58
N ASP A 19 4.62 -12.55 -14.17
CA ASP A 19 5.26 -13.16 -15.34
C ASP A 19 5.13 -12.25 -16.59
N VAL A 20 4.09 -11.44 -16.63
CA VAL A 20 3.88 -10.43 -17.67
C VAL A 20 4.66 -9.16 -17.34
N LEU A 21 4.56 -8.69 -16.09
CA LEU A 21 5.18 -7.46 -15.63
C LEU A 21 6.71 -7.50 -15.73
N PHE A 22 7.32 -8.64 -15.42
CA PHE A 22 8.77 -8.83 -15.46
C PHE A 22 9.28 -9.50 -16.74
N ARG A 23 8.42 -9.73 -17.74
CA ARG A 23 8.85 -10.37 -19.00
C ARG A 23 9.91 -9.53 -19.70
N ASN A 24 11.10 -10.11 -19.90
CA ASN A 24 12.26 -9.43 -20.50
C ASN A 24 12.66 -8.15 -19.75
N HIS A 25 12.36 -8.07 -18.46
CA HIS A 25 12.65 -6.88 -17.68
C HIS A 25 14.17 -6.66 -17.57
N PRO A 26 14.71 -5.46 -17.82
CA PRO A 26 16.15 -5.19 -17.94
C PRO A 26 16.95 -5.49 -16.67
N THR A 27 16.28 -5.76 -15.56
CA THR A 27 16.86 -6.02 -14.25
C THR A 27 16.95 -7.50 -13.91
N ALA A 28 16.47 -8.39 -14.78
CA ALA A 28 16.51 -9.83 -14.55
C ALA A 28 17.96 -10.33 -14.55
N GLY A 29 18.39 -10.95 -13.44
CA GLY A 29 19.74 -11.52 -13.32
C GLY A 29 20.89 -10.52 -13.16
N VAL A 30 20.58 -9.25 -12.86
CA VAL A 30 21.59 -8.21 -12.61
C VAL A 30 21.92 -8.15 -11.12
N GLU A 31 23.21 -8.25 -10.77
CA GLU A 31 23.70 -8.05 -9.39
C GLU A 31 23.48 -6.60 -8.94
N ARG A 32 23.21 -6.41 -7.65
CA ARG A 32 22.66 -5.16 -7.11
C ARG A 32 23.47 -4.71 -5.91
N ASP A 33 23.63 -3.41 -5.79
CA ASP A 33 24.22 -2.80 -4.60
C ASP A 33 23.40 -3.13 -3.35
N GLU A 34 24.08 -3.22 -2.21
CA GLU A 34 23.42 -3.45 -0.93
C GLU A 34 22.47 -2.29 -0.60
N LEU A 35 21.23 -2.62 -0.23
CA LEU A 35 20.22 -1.67 0.22
C LEU A 35 20.15 -1.68 1.74
N THR A 36 20.03 -0.50 2.33
CA THR A 36 19.88 -0.30 3.77
C THR A 36 18.51 0.28 4.08
N VAL A 37 18.05 0.13 5.34
CA VAL A 37 16.74 0.66 5.75
C VAL A 37 16.67 2.19 5.62
N ASN A 38 17.81 2.88 5.71
CA ASN A 38 17.87 4.34 5.59
C ASN A 38 17.57 4.84 4.17
N ASP A 39 17.65 3.96 3.16
CA ASP A 39 17.32 4.29 1.77
C ASP A 39 15.80 4.45 1.56
N PHE A 40 14.99 4.03 2.55
CA PHE A 40 13.53 3.98 2.48
C PHE A 40 12.88 4.75 3.64
N PRO A 41 13.04 6.09 3.69
CA PRO A 41 12.41 6.90 4.73
C PRO A 41 10.89 6.71 4.71
N LEU A 42 10.32 6.57 5.91
CA LEU A 42 8.87 6.47 6.10
C LEU A 42 8.25 7.87 6.02
N PRO A 43 7.14 8.05 5.29
CA PRO A 43 6.34 9.26 5.36
C PRO A 43 5.89 9.54 6.80
N ASP A 44 5.79 10.81 7.17
CA ASP A 44 5.53 11.23 8.55
C ASP A 44 4.54 12.39 8.67
N SER A 45 3.73 12.64 7.64
CA SER A 45 2.71 13.69 7.68
C SER A 45 1.72 13.51 8.83
N THR A 46 0.97 14.57 9.15
CA THR A 46 -0.05 14.51 10.19
C THR A 46 -1.05 13.38 9.97
N LEU A 47 -1.50 13.17 8.73
CA LEU A 47 -2.41 12.07 8.38
C LEU A 47 -1.76 10.71 8.68
N VAL A 48 -0.51 10.50 8.25
CA VAL A 48 0.22 9.25 8.51
C VAL A 48 0.41 9.02 10.00
N GLN A 49 0.74 10.04 10.78
CA GLN A 49 0.88 9.91 12.24
C GLN A 49 -0.44 9.47 12.89
N SER A 50 -1.56 10.08 12.50
CA SER A 50 -2.89 9.72 12.97
C SER A 50 -3.28 8.28 12.60
N VAL A 51 -2.99 7.87 11.36
CA VAL A 51 -3.24 6.50 10.90
C VAL A 51 -2.34 5.49 11.63
N LYS A 52 -1.05 5.78 11.81
CA LYS A 52 -0.14 4.91 12.58
C LYS A 52 -0.62 4.71 14.01
N ALA A 53 -1.06 5.78 14.68
CA ALA A 53 -1.60 5.70 16.04
C ALA A 53 -2.88 4.86 16.09
N PHE A 54 -3.74 4.97 15.07
CA PHE A 54 -4.92 4.13 14.93
C PHE A 54 -4.53 2.66 14.73
N VAL A 55 -3.71 2.35 13.74
CA VAL A 55 -3.32 0.96 13.40
C VAL A 55 -2.60 0.29 14.56
N LYS A 56 -1.68 0.99 15.23
CA LYS A 56 -0.95 0.47 16.40
C LYS A 56 -1.87 0.12 17.58
N ARG A 57 -3.05 0.75 17.68
CA ARG A 57 -4.04 0.46 18.72
C ARG A 57 -4.92 -0.74 18.35
N GLU A 58 -5.25 -0.91 17.08
CA GLU A 58 -6.22 -1.92 16.62
C GLU A 58 -5.56 -3.25 16.24
N LEU A 59 -4.32 -3.25 15.75
CA LEU A 59 -3.57 -4.44 15.32
C LEU A 59 -2.59 -4.91 16.38
N ASP A 60 -2.26 -6.21 16.34
CA ASP A 60 -1.14 -6.74 17.10
C ASP A 60 0.22 -6.24 16.55
N GLU A 61 1.26 -6.37 17.37
CA GLU A 61 2.59 -5.87 17.03
C GLU A 61 3.19 -6.53 15.78
N GLN A 62 2.92 -7.82 15.53
CA GLN A 62 3.49 -8.52 14.38
C GLN A 62 2.88 -8.03 13.08
N THR A 63 1.56 -7.81 13.06
CA THR A 63 0.84 -7.27 11.89
C THR A 63 1.19 -5.79 11.66
N TYR A 64 1.36 -5.00 12.71
CA TYR A 64 1.85 -3.62 12.61
C TYR A 64 3.27 -3.56 12.02
N ASN A 65 4.18 -4.42 12.51
CA ASN A 65 5.55 -4.50 12.01
C ASN A 65 5.61 -5.04 10.57
N HIS A 66 4.74 -6.00 10.23
CA HIS A 66 4.56 -6.50 8.87
C HIS A 66 4.22 -5.37 7.90
N SER A 67 3.27 -4.52 8.25
CA SER A 67 2.87 -3.36 7.44
C SER A 67 4.05 -2.42 7.12
N HIS A 68 4.98 -2.24 8.06
CA HIS A 68 6.19 -1.45 7.84
C HIS A 68 7.16 -2.13 6.88
N ARG A 69 7.34 -3.46 7.01
CA ARG A 69 8.18 -4.23 6.08
C ARG A 69 7.63 -4.21 4.66
N VAL A 70 6.31 -4.31 4.49
CA VAL A 70 5.64 -4.21 3.17
C VAL A 70 5.98 -2.90 2.49
N TYR A 71 5.91 -1.76 3.20
CA TYR A 71 6.30 -0.47 2.64
C TYR A 71 7.76 -0.47 2.16
N VAL A 72 8.69 -0.92 3.00
CA VAL A 72 10.13 -0.97 2.66
C VAL A 72 10.35 -1.85 1.43
N TYR A 73 9.75 -3.04 1.37
CA TYR A 73 9.90 -3.94 0.23
C TYR A 73 9.32 -3.34 -1.06
N GLY A 74 8.15 -2.71 -1.01
CA GLY A 74 7.54 -2.10 -2.19
C GLY A 74 8.31 -0.91 -2.73
N VAL A 75 8.80 -0.02 -1.85
CA VAL A 75 9.63 1.11 -2.28
C VAL A 75 10.97 0.61 -2.84
N ALA A 76 11.60 -0.38 -2.21
CA ALA A 76 12.80 -1.00 -2.76
C ALA A 76 12.54 -1.60 -4.15
N LEU A 77 11.46 -2.38 -4.31
CA LEU A 77 11.12 -3.00 -5.58
C LEU A 77 10.86 -1.95 -6.68
N THR A 78 10.06 -0.93 -6.40
CA THR A 78 9.74 0.11 -7.40
C THR A 78 10.95 0.98 -7.74
N GLN A 79 11.76 1.41 -6.77
CA GLN A 79 12.98 2.17 -7.07
C GLN A 79 13.96 1.38 -7.93
N THR A 80 14.05 0.06 -7.69
CA THR A 80 15.07 -0.76 -8.32
C THR A 80 14.62 -1.40 -9.63
N HIS A 81 13.33 -1.69 -9.78
CA HIS A 81 12.78 -2.32 -10.98
C HIS A 81 11.96 -1.36 -11.83
N PHE A 82 11.31 -0.37 -11.25
CA PHE A 82 10.42 0.53 -11.96
C PHE A 82 10.73 2.00 -11.64
N PRO A 83 11.98 2.48 -11.80
CA PRO A 83 12.38 3.84 -11.44
C PRO A 83 11.60 4.94 -12.18
N GLN A 84 10.97 4.58 -13.31
CA GLN A 84 10.09 5.46 -14.09
C GLN A 84 8.66 5.55 -13.53
N TRP A 85 8.26 4.69 -12.60
CA TRP A 85 6.95 4.78 -11.97
C TRP A 85 6.91 5.98 -11.04
N SER A 86 5.85 6.77 -11.19
CA SER A 86 5.56 7.90 -10.33
C SER A 86 4.29 7.61 -9.57
N TYR A 87 4.36 7.76 -8.25
CA TYR A 87 3.25 7.62 -7.32
C TYR A 87 3.64 8.31 -6.00
N ASP A 88 2.65 8.65 -5.21
CA ASP A 88 2.84 9.25 -3.90
C ASP A 88 3.19 8.19 -2.84
N LYS A 89 4.33 8.38 -2.16
CA LYS A 89 4.80 7.43 -1.14
C LYS A 89 3.94 7.45 0.11
N GLU A 90 3.33 8.57 0.45
CA GLU A 90 2.39 8.66 1.56
C GLU A 90 1.15 7.79 1.30
N THR A 91 0.55 7.93 0.12
CA THR A 91 -0.58 7.11 -0.33
C THR A 91 -0.25 5.62 -0.28
N TYR A 92 0.93 5.22 -0.78
CA TYR A 92 1.38 3.83 -0.69
C TYR A 92 1.56 3.37 0.76
N TYR A 93 2.16 4.20 1.62
CA TYR A 93 2.38 3.85 3.03
C TYR A 93 1.07 3.73 3.80
N LEU A 94 0.08 4.58 3.53
CA LEU A 94 -1.27 4.47 4.09
C LEU A 94 -1.92 3.13 3.69
N ALA A 95 -1.79 2.72 2.43
CA ALA A 95 -2.25 1.40 1.99
C ALA A 95 -1.54 0.27 2.75
N CYS A 96 -0.20 0.32 2.88
CA CYS A 96 0.55 -0.68 3.64
C CYS A 96 0.11 -0.76 5.11
N LEU A 97 -0.07 0.38 5.78
CA LEU A 97 -0.49 0.43 7.18
C LEU A 97 -1.91 -0.14 7.39
N LEU A 98 -2.78 0.00 6.39
CA LEU A 98 -4.20 -0.33 6.52
C LEU A 98 -4.60 -1.65 5.84
N HIS A 99 -3.76 -2.29 5.02
CA HIS A 99 -4.18 -3.46 4.23
C HIS A 99 -4.72 -4.62 5.06
N ASP A 100 -4.13 -4.84 6.23
CA ASP A 100 -4.56 -5.87 7.18
C ASP A 100 -5.50 -5.34 8.27
N ILE A 101 -6.00 -4.11 8.19
CA ILE A 101 -6.86 -3.55 9.26
C ILE A 101 -8.12 -4.37 9.46
N GLY A 102 -8.63 -5.00 8.39
CA GLY A 102 -9.77 -5.90 8.45
C GLY A 102 -9.56 -7.11 9.37
N THR A 103 -8.31 -7.48 9.68
CA THR A 103 -7.94 -8.59 10.59
C THR A 103 -8.04 -8.23 12.07
N ALA A 104 -8.17 -6.94 12.42
CA ALA A 104 -8.33 -6.54 13.82
C ALA A 104 -9.59 -7.18 14.41
N THR A 105 -9.52 -7.66 15.67
CA THR A 105 -10.65 -8.34 16.34
C THR A 105 -11.93 -7.53 16.28
N LYS A 106 -11.83 -6.21 16.45
CA LYS A 106 -12.95 -5.27 16.36
C LYS A 106 -13.68 -5.33 15.01
N PHE A 107 -12.93 -5.41 13.91
CA PHE A 107 -13.49 -5.38 12.56
C PHE A 107 -13.92 -6.76 12.09
N LEU A 108 -13.12 -7.80 12.37
CA LEU A 108 -13.49 -9.21 12.12
C LEU A 108 -14.83 -9.56 12.79
N ALA A 109 -15.03 -9.17 14.05
CA ALA A 109 -16.28 -9.47 14.77
C ALA A 109 -17.49 -8.65 14.29
N SER A 110 -17.27 -7.57 13.51
CA SER A 110 -18.32 -6.62 13.14
C SER A 110 -19.03 -6.94 11.82
N THR A 111 -18.53 -7.90 11.04
CA THR A 111 -19.00 -8.14 9.68
C THR A 111 -19.01 -9.63 9.32
N LYS A 112 -19.67 -9.97 8.21
CA LYS A 112 -19.56 -11.27 7.53
C LYS A 112 -18.90 -11.16 6.14
N MET A 113 -18.41 -9.97 5.78
CA MET A 113 -17.66 -9.75 4.54
C MET A 113 -16.22 -10.28 4.71
N SER A 114 -15.56 -10.58 3.59
CA SER A 114 -14.12 -10.85 3.57
C SER A 114 -13.35 -9.67 4.17
N PHE A 115 -12.22 -9.96 4.83
CA PHE A 115 -11.50 -8.97 5.63
C PHE A 115 -10.88 -7.87 4.76
N GLU A 116 -10.52 -8.18 3.51
CA GLU A 116 -10.00 -7.25 2.50
C GLU A 116 -11.04 -6.16 2.22
N PHE A 117 -12.30 -6.56 1.99
CA PHE A 117 -13.38 -5.63 1.71
C PHE A 117 -13.74 -4.80 2.93
N LYS A 118 -13.83 -5.43 4.11
CA LYS A 118 -14.10 -4.68 5.34
C LYS A 118 -12.96 -3.72 5.67
N GLY A 119 -11.72 -4.17 5.50
CA GLY A 119 -10.51 -3.38 5.74
C GLY A 119 -10.47 -2.16 4.82
N ALA A 120 -10.75 -2.34 3.53
CA ALA A 120 -10.79 -1.23 2.57
C ALA A 120 -11.85 -0.18 2.91
N ILE A 121 -13.07 -0.60 3.28
CA ILE A 121 -14.12 0.34 3.72
C ILE A 121 -13.65 1.13 4.95
N VAL A 122 -13.09 0.45 5.94
CA VAL A 122 -12.54 1.10 7.15
C VAL A 122 -11.42 2.08 6.80
N ALA A 123 -10.51 1.69 5.90
CA ALA A 123 -9.39 2.51 5.48
C ALA A 123 -9.84 3.79 4.78
N ARG A 124 -10.75 3.67 3.80
CA ARG A 124 -11.32 4.80 3.06
C ARG A 124 -11.99 5.80 4.01
N ASP A 125 -12.89 5.30 4.86
CA ASP A 125 -13.64 6.14 5.80
C ASP A 125 -12.70 6.84 6.79
N LEU A 126 -11.68 6.14 7.29
CA LEU A 126 -10.69 6.68 8.22
C LEU A 126 -9.89 7.83 7.59
N ILE A 127 -9.38 7.65 6.36
CA ILE A 127 -8.59 8.67 5.65
C ILE A 127 -9.43 9.94 5.44
N LEU A 128 -10.67 9.78 4.95
CA LEU A 128 -11.59 10.90 4.75
C LEU A 128 -11.92 11.62 6.07
N GLN A 129 -12.19 10.86 7.14
CA GLN A 129 -12.47 11.43 8.47
C GLN A 129 -11.27 12.20 9.05
N MET A 130 -10.04 11.80 8.68
CA MET A 130 -8.80 12.46 9.11
C MET A 130 -8.38 13.61 8.20
N GLY A 131 -9.22 14.00 7.23
CA GLY A 131 -8.95 15.11 6.32
C GLY A 131 -8.05 14.76 5.14
N GLY A 132 -7.81 13.48 4.89
CA GLY A 132 -7.23 13.01 3.64
C GLY A 132 -8.17 13.29 2.47
N ILE A 133 -7.61 13.38 1.27
CA ILE A 133 -8.38 13.71 0.08
C ILE A 133 -9.04 12.46 -0.54
N GLU A 134 -10.08 12.65 -1.34
CA GLU A 134 -10.89 11.55 -1.88
C GLU A 134 -10.10 10.61 -2.80
N ASP A 135 -9.34 11.13 -3.77
CA ASP A 135 -8.54 10.30 -4.69
C ASP A 135 -7.51 9.42 -3.94
N GLN A 136 -6.92 9.94 -2.85
CA GLN A 136 -6.01 9.17 -2.00
C GLN A 136 -6.77 8.06 -1.25
N ALA A 137 -7.93 8.38 -0.68
CA ALA A 137 -8.75 7.41 0.03
C ALA A 137 -9.26 6.30 -0.90
N ASP A 138 -9.65 6.66 -2.12
CA ASP A 138 -10.11 5.73 -3.15
C ASP A 138 -8.96 4.83 -3.65
N SER A 139 -7.77 5.38 -3.86
CA SER A 139 -6.57 4.62 -4.22
C SER A 139 -6.21 3.59 -3.14
N VAL A 140 -6.18 4.02 -1.87
CA VAL A 140 -5.94 3.12 -0.73
C VAL A 140 -7.02 2.04 -0.66
N CYS A 141 -8.29 2.41 -0.84
CA CYS A 141 -9.41 1.47 -0.84
C CYS A 141 -9.25 0.40 -1.92
N ASP A 142 -9.03 0.81 -3.18
CA ASP A 142 -8.89 -0.11 -4.32
C ASP A 142 -7.72 -1.08 -4.14
N ALA A 143 -6.56 -0.55 -3.70
CA ALA A 143 -5.38 -1.37 -3.43
C ALA A 143 -5.65 -2.42 -2.34
N ILE A 144 -6.36 -2.06 -1.26
CA ILE A 144 -6.66 -2.98 -0.16
C ILE A 144 -7.72 -4.01 -0.57
N ILE A 145 -8.75 -3.65 -1.32
CA ILE A 145 -9.77 -4.63 -1.78
C ILE A 145 -9.11 -5.79 -2.53
N ARG A 146 -8.06 -5.50 -3.28
CA ARG A 146 -7.46 -6.40 -4.28
C ARG A 146 -6.13 -7.00 -3.84
N HIS A 147 -5.68 -6.76 -2.61
CA HIS A 147 -4.35 -7.19 -2.16
C HIS A 147 -4.21 -8.72 -2.04
N GLN A 148 -5.32 -9.46 -2.07
CA GLN A 148 -5.36 -10.93 -2.18
C GLN A 148 -5.91 -11.44 -3.51
N ASP A 149 -6.06 -10.58 -4.53
CA ASP A 149 -6.41 -10.99 -5.91
C ASP A 149 -5.19 -11.59 -6.64
N ILE A 150 -4.58 -12.60 -6.02
CA ILE A 150 -3.28 -13.15 -6.42
C ILE A 150 -3.37 -14.20 -7.54
N PHE A 151 -4.54 -14.77 -7.80
CA PHE A 151 -4.70 -15.78 -8.85
C PHE A 151 -4.71 -15.12 -10.23
N VAL A 152 -3.68 -15.40 -11.03
CA VAL A 152 -3.48 -14.82 -12.38
C VAL A 152 -3.89 -15.74 -13.52
N LYS A 153 -4.09 -17.04 -13.24
CA LYS A 153 -4.43 -18.09 -14.20
C LYS A 153 -5.65 -18.82 -13.63
N GLY A 154 -6.69 -18.96 -14.45
CA GLY A 154 -7.92 -19.71 -14.12
C GLY A 154 -7.80 -21.19 -14.47
#